data_AF-A0A6P3ICM1-F1
#
_entry.id   AF-A0A6P3ICM1-F1
#
_cell.length_a   1.000
_cell.length_b   1.000
_cell.length_c   1.000
_cell.angle_alpha   90.00
_cell.angle_beta   90.00
_cell.angle_gamma   90.00
#
_symmetry.space_group_name_H-M   'P 1'
#
loop_
_entity.id
_entity.type
_entity.pdbx_description
1 polymer ?
#
loop_
_entity_poly.entity_id
_entity_poly.type
_entity_poly.pdbx_seq_one_letter_code
_entity_poly.pdbx_strand_id
1 'polypeptide(L)'
;MASPKRFPTLVQLEQREGTLFEVLGNLTKRPYWFHSEYLKSPKAVHLEAWLVEAIFGRGGEHIPHVECVSQTLLHVHQWDPDGEAEILIFGRPYYQQDVSKMIMNLADYHRQLRARSSEKAPAREAATQRSPDAVQEAGTQRSPDAVQEAGTQRSPDAVQEA
;
A
#
# COMPACT_ATOMS: atom_id res chain seq x y z
N MET A 1 21.94 -5.55 -6.95
CA MET A 1 21.67 -5.29 -5.52
C MET A 1 20.56 -4.27 -5.45
N ALA A 2 19.35 -4.66 -5.02
CA ALA A 2 18.25 -3.72 -4.85
C ALA A 2 18.63 -2.74 -3.73
N SER A 3 18.43 -1.44 -3.95
CA SER A 3 18.59 -0.44 -2.89
C SER A 3 17.63 -0.78 -1.76
N PRO A 4 18.08 -0.78 -0.49
CA PRO A 4 17.19 -1.03 0.63
C PRO A 4 16.07 0.01 0.62
N LYS A 5 14.82 -0.46 0.74
CA LYS A 5 13.64 0.39 0.73
C LYS A 5 13.69 1.29 1.95
N ARG A 6 13.72 2.61 1.73
CA ARG A 6 13.81 3.61 2.80
C ARG A 6 12.44 4.23 3.04
N PHE A 7 11.98 4.11 4.28
CA PHE A 7 10.73 4.71 4.73
C PHE A 7 10.96 6.16 5.22
N PRO A 8 9.96 7.06 5.07
CA PRO A 8 10.06 8.41 5.61
C PRO A 8 10.04 8.38 7.14
N THR A 9 10.81 9.27 7.76
CA THR A 9 10.92 9.39 9.22
C THR A 9 11.29 10.83 9.58
N LEU A 10 10.91 11.27 10.78
CA LEU A 10 11.22 12.58 11.33
C LEU A 10 12.71 12.75 11.67
N VAL A 11 13.42 11.66 11.96
CA VAL A 11 14.86 11.68 12.26
C VAL A 11 15.55 10.60 11.43
N GLN A 12 16.39 11.03 10.50
CA GLN A 12 17.17 10.08 9.70
C GLN A 12 18.22 9.40 10.57
N LEU A 13 18.25 8.08 10.52
CA LEU A 13 19.27 7.26 11.18
C LEU A 13 20.18 6.59 10.14
N GLU A 14 21.46 6.44 10.50
CA GLU A 14 22.42 5.54 9.88
C GLU A 14 22.72 4.41 10.84
N GLN A 15 22.54 3.17 10.39
CA GLN A 15 22.98 1.99 11.13
C GLN A 15 24.47 1.80 10.84
N ARG A 16 25.31 1.90 11.88
CA ARG A 16 26.77 1.75 11.75
C ARG A 16 27.18 0.28 11.79
N GLU A 17 26.87 -0.39 12.90
CA GLU A 17 27.30 -1.76 13.17
C GLU A 17 26.34 -2.41 14.16
N GLY A 18 25.83 -3.61 13.84
CA GLY A 18 24.86 -4.30 14.68
C GLY A 18 23.64 -3.42 15.01
N THR A 19 23.40 -3.15 16.30
CA THR A 19 22.27 -2.34 16.79
C THR A 19 22.62 -0.87 17.04
N LEU A 20 23.79 -0.40 16.61
CA LEU A 20 24.21 1.00 16.78
C LEU A 20 23.64 1.90 15.69
N PHE A 21 22.89 2.92 16.12
CA PHE A 21 22.31 3.95 15.27
C PHE A 21 22.91 5.33 15.57
N GLU A 22 23.25 6.05 14.51
CA GLU A 22 23.65 7.44 14.55
C GLU A 22 22.61 8.32 13.86
N VAL A 23 22.40 9.52 14.38
CA VAL A 23 21.51 10.50 13.74
C VAL A 23 22.24 11.14 12.57
N LEU A 24 21.65 11.06 11.38
CA LEU A 24 22.11 11.75 10.19
C LEU A 24 21.52 13.16 10.09
N GLY A 25 22.36 14.12 9.68
CA GLY A 25 21.92 15.47 9.33
C GLY A 25 21.94 16.48 10.47
N ASN A 26 21.23 17.60 10.29
CA ASN A 26 21.37 18.77 11.15
C ASN A 26 20.60 18.62 12.48
N LEU A 27 21.35 18.60 13.59
CA LEU A 27 20.85 18.40 14.95
C LEU A 27 19.86 19.48 15.44
N THR A 28 19.77 20.62 14.74
CA THR A 28 18.93 21.77 15.09
C THR A 28 17.46 21.65 14.67
N LYS A 29 17.12 20.69 13.78
CA LYS A 29 15.75 20.48 13.28
C LYS A 29 15.05 19.25 13.87
N ARG A 30 15.56 18.71 14.98
CA ARG A 30 15.00 17.50 15.58
C ARG A 30 13.69 17.79 16.32
N PRO A 31 12.75 16.84 16.37
CA PRO A 31 11.57 16.97 17.21
C PRO A 31 11.96 17.26 18.66
N TYR A 32 11.25 18.16 19.35
CA TYR A 32 11.58 18.58 20.72
C TYR A 32 11.57 17.41 21.73
N TRP A 33 10.81 16.35 21.44
CA TRP A 33 10.70 15.16 22.27
C TRP A 33 11.81 14.13 22.01
N PHE A 34 12.60 14.29 20.94
CA PHE A 34 13.62 13.31 20.56
C PHE A 34 14.92 13.52 21.34
N HIS A 35 15.40 12.43 21.94
CA HIS A 35 16.67 12.38 22.66
C HIS A 35 17.53 11.24 22.11
N SER A 36 18.82 11.51 21.85
CA SER A 36 19.75 10.53 21.26
C SER A 36 19.96 9.30 22.16
N GLU A 37 19.75 9.43 23.48
CA GLU A 37 19.83 8.34 24.44
C GLU A 37 18.83 7.22 24.13
N TYR A 38 17.71 7.54 23.49
CA TYR A 38 16.70 6.55 23.10
C TYR A 38 17.20 5.54 22.08
N LEU A 39 18.27 5.86 21.34
CA LEU A 39 18.89 4.97 20.35
C LEU A 39 19.61 3.76 20.98
N LYS A 40 19.89 3.78 22.28
CA LYS A 40 20.67 2.73 22.97
C LYS A 40 19.88 1.45 23.24
N SER A 41 18.55 1.54 23.29
CA SER A 41 17.71 0.41 23.69
C SER A 41 16.34 0.49 22.98
N PRO A 42 16.31 0.26 21.66
CA PRO A 42 15.05 0.15 20.94
C PRO A 42 14.27 -1.10 21.35
N LYS A 43 12.97 -1.04 21.18
CA LYS A 43 12.12 -2.23 21.18
C LYS A 43 11.92 -2.70 19.73
N ALA A 44 12.27 -3.97 19.47
CA ALA A 44 12.04 -4.60 18.19
C ALA A 44 10.65 -5.25 18.12
N VAL A 45 10.01 -5.11 16.96
CA VAL A 45 8.72 -5.73 16.60
C VAL A 45 8.93 -6.43 15.26
N HIS A 46 8.57 -7.71 15.18
CA HIS A 46 8.66 -8.51 13.96
C HIS A 46 7.27 -8.81 13.43
N LEU A 47 7.07 -8.63 12.12
CA LEU A 47 5.80 -8.85 11.42
C LEU A 47 6.05 -8.99 9.92
N GLU A 48 5.11 -9.59 9.20
CA GLU A 48 5.19 -9.83 7.76
C GLU A 48 5.41 -8.50 7.01
N ALA A 49 6.32 -8.46 6.03
CA ALA A 49 6.73 -7.21 5.38
C ALA A 49 5.57 -6.44 4.72
N TRP A 50 4.56 -7.15 4.21
CA TRP A 50 3.35 -6.54 3.64
C TRP A 50 2.54 -5.73 4.65
N LEU A 51 2.62 -6.06 5.95
CA LEU A 51 1.88 -5.36 7.00
C LEU A 51 2.44 -3.96 7.26
N VAL A 52 3.72 -3.71 6.96
CA VAL A 52 4.31 -2.38 7.14
C VAL A 52 3.53 -1.34 6.32
N GLU A 53 3.30 -1.60 5.04
CA GLU A 53 2.53 -0.67 4.20
C GLU A 53 1.02 -0.72 4.47
N ALA A 54 0.50 -1.85 4.95
CA ALA A 54 -0.90 -1.92 5.37
C ALA A 54 -1.17 -1.00 6.57
N ILE A 55 -0.26 -0.98 7.55
CA ILE A 55 -0.36 -0.20 8.78
C ILE A 55 -0.01 1.27 8.55
N PHE A 56 1.08 1.54 7.84
CA PHE A 56 1.64 2.89 7.73
C PHE A 56 1.37 3.57 6.38
N GLY A 57 0.58 2.95 5.50
CA GLY A 57 0.32 3.43 4.16
C GLY A 57 1.44 3.10 3.16
N ARG A 58 1.20 3.42 1.89
CA ARG A 58 2.11 3.06 0.79
C ARG A 58 3.44 3.77 0.98
N GLY A 59 4.55 3.03 0.93
CA GLY A 59 5.88 3.60 1.24
C GLY A 59 6.01 4.13 2.67
N GLY A 60 5.08 3.78 3.57
CA GLY A 60 5.02 4.23 4.98
C GLY A 60 4.83 5.72 5.15
N GLU A 61 4.07 6.37 4.27
CA GLU A 61 3.78 7.81 4.31
C GLU A 61 3.24 8.32 5.66
N HIS A 62 2.60 7.46 6.46
CA HIS A 62 2.07 7.84 7.78
C HIS A 62 3.09 7.69 8.93
N ILE A 63 4.27 7.11 8.70
CA ILE A 63 5.29 6.93 9.75
C ILE A 63 5.62 8.26 10.44
N PRO A 64 5.92 9.38 9.74
CA PRO A 64 6.24 10.65 10.40
C PRO A 64 5.11 11.16 11.29
N HIS A 65 3.85 10.94 10.90
CA HIS A 65 2.70 11.33 11.71
C HIS A 65 2.58 10.46 12.97
N VAL A 66 2.74 9.15 12.84
CA VAL A 66 2.76 8.23 13.98
C VAL A 66 3.87 8.63 14.95
N GLU A 67 5.09 8.86 14.47
CA GLU A 67 6.22 9.28 15.29
C GLU A 67 5.94 10.59 16.05
N CYS A 68 5.29 11.55 15.40
CA CYS A 68 4.93 12.82 16.02
C CYS A 68 3.94 12.63 17.18
N VAL A 69 2.91 11.81 16.98
CA VAL A 69 1.83 11.63 17.97
C VAL A 69 2.28 10.73 19.12
N SER A 70 3.03 9.66 18.82
CA SER A 70 3.49 8.72 19.84
C SER A 70 4.75 9.18 20.58
N GLN A 71 5.43 10.21 20.09
CA GLN A 71 6.73 10.67 20.60
C GLN A 71 7.77 9.54 20.64
N THR A 72 7.74 8.69 19.61
CA THR A 72 8.71 7.62 19.38
C THR A 72 9.21 7.71 17.96
N LEU A 73 10.47 7.37 17.73
CA LEU A 73 11.02 7.23 16.38
C LEU A 73 10.84 5.78 15.92
N LEU A 74 10.47 5.58 14.65
CA LEU A 74 10.30 4.28 14.03
C LEU A 74 11.34 4.07 12.95
N HIS A 75 12.04 2.94 13.00
CA HIS A 75 12.95 2.55 11.95
C HIS A 75 12.59 1.15 11.45
N VAL A 76 12.33 1.03 10.15
CA VAL A 76 11.95 -0.22 9.53
C VAL A 76 13.18 -0.82 8.85
N HIS A 77 13.64 -1.96 9.35
CA HIS A 77 14.57 -2.85 8.66
C HIS A 77 13.75 -3.81 7.82
N GLN A 78 13.79 -3.63 6.50
CA GLN A 78 13.05 -4.50 5.59
C GLN A 78 14.04 -5.37 4.82
N TRP A 79 14.03 -6.67 5.10
CA TRP A 79 14.65 -7.67 4.24
C TRP A 79 13.65 -8.77 3.91
N ASP A 80 13.51 -8.98 2.60
CA ASP A 80 12.49 -9.76 1.89
C ASP A 80 11.06 -9.18 1.91
N PRO A 81 10.56 -8.62 0.79
CA PRO A 81 9.15 -8.20 0.63
C PRO A 81 8.13 -9.31 0.86
N ASP A 82 8.53 -10.58 0.67
CA ASP A 82 7.68 -11.75 0.88
C ASP A 82 7.90 -12.41 2.26
N GLY A 83 8.82 -11.87 3.07
CA GLY A 83 9.18 -12.38 4.38
C GLY A 83 8.73 -11.50 5.56
N GLU A 84 9.62 -11.35 6.53
CA GLU A 84 9.40 -10.61 7.77
C GLU A 84 10.13 -9.26 7.76
N ALA A 85 9.48 -8.22 8.23
CA ALA A 85 10.07 -6.93 8.54
C ALA A 85 10.32 -6.80 10.05
N GLU A 86 11.42 -6.12 10.39
CA GLU A 86 11.71 -5.69 11.75
C GLU A 86 11.45 -4.18 11.85
N ILE A 87 10.67 -3.79 12.85
CA ILE A 87 10.44 -2.38 13.22
C ILE A 87 11.09 -2.13 14.57
N LEU A 88 12.03 -1.20 14.59
CA LEU A 88 12.68 -0.70 15.79
C LEU A 88 11.97 0.57 16.27
N ILE A 89 11.56 0.55 17.54
CA ILE A 89 10.87 1.65 18.19
C ILE A 89 11.82 2.28 19.21
N PHE A 90 12.19 3.54 18.97
CA PHE A 90 13.04 4.30 19.88
C PHE A 90 12.20 5.33 20.63
N GLY A 91 12.40 5.41 21.94
CA GLY A 91 11.70 6.39 22.77
C GLY A 91 11.80 6.05 24.24
N ARG A 92 10.95 6.65 25.06
CA ARG A 92 10.81 6.29 26.47
C ARG A 92 10.27 4.85 26.59
N PRO A 93 10.74 4.03 27.54
CA PRO A 93 10.34 2.63 27.63
C PRO A 93 8.82 2.39 27.65
N TYR A 94 8.06 3.24 28.33
CA TYR A 94 6.59 3.15 28.38
C TYR A 94 5.95 3.43 27.01
N TYR A 95 6.39 4.46 26.29
CA TYR A 95 5.89 4.76 24.95
C TYR A 95 6.27 3.67 23.94
N GLN A 96 7.45 3.06 24.08
CA GLN A 96 7.81 1.90 23.24
C GLN A 96 6.83 0.74 23.43
N GLN A 97 6.38 0.47 24.67
CA GLN A 97 5.40 -0.58 24.96
C GLN A 97 4.04 -0.28 24.34
N ASP A 98 3.54 0.94 24.50
CA ASP A 98 2.25 1.36 23.94
C ASP A 98 2.26 1.29 22.41
N VAL A 99 3.31 1.80 21.77
CA VAL A 99 3.46 1.78 20.31
C VAL A 99 3.63 0.36 19.79
N SER A 100 4.38 -0.48 20.48
CA SER A 100 4.49 -1.90 20.11
C SER A 100 3.15 -2.62 20.16
N LYS A 101 2.35 -2.36 21.20
CA LYS A 101 1.00 -2.92 21.33
C LYS A 101 0.08 -2.40 20.24
N MET A 102 0.14 -1.10 19.94
CA MET A 102 -0.59 -0.49 18.83
C MET A 102 -0.26 -1.17 17.50
N ILE A 103 1.03 -1.35 17.18
CA ILE A 103 1.47 -1.98 15.93
C ILE A 103 0.98 -3.43 15.84
N MET A 104 1.09 -4.21 16.92
CA MET A 104 0.60 -5.60 16.91
C MET A 104 -0.91 -5.69 16.75
N ASN A 105 -1.67 -4.82 17.40
CA ASN A 105 -3.13 -4.78 17.24
C ASN A 105 -3.54 -4.43 15.81
N LEU A 106 -2.84 -3.48 15.17
CA LEU A 106 -3.08 -3.11 13.78
C LEU A 106 -2.69 -4.24 12.83
N ALA A 107 -1.58 -4.93 13.10
CA ALA A 107 -1.18 -6.12 12.37
C ALA A 107 -2.28 -7.20 12.40
N ASP A 108 -2.78 -7.51 13.59
CA ASP A 108 -3.86 -8.49 13.78
C ASP A 108 -5.15 -8.07 13.05
N TYR A 109 -5.50 -6.79 13.12
CA TYR A 109 -6.64 -6.26 12.37
C TYR A 109 -6.49 -6.49 10.86
N HIS A 110 -5.32 -6.20 10.28
CA HIS A 110 -5.09 -6.40 8.85
C HIS A 110 -5.03 -7.88 8.46
N ARG A 111 -4.48 -8.75 9.31
CA ARG A 111 -4.51 -10.22 9.11
C ARG A 111 -5.95 -10.72 9.05
N GLN A 112 -6.79 -10.30 9.99
CA GLN A 112 -8.22 -10.66 10.03
C GLN A 112 -8.97 -10.14 8.79
N LEU A 113 -8.71 -8.89 8.38
CA LEU A 113 -9.34 -8.31 7.20
C LEU A 113 -8.98 -9.09 5.94
N ARG A 114 -7.71 -9.50 5.79
CA ARG A 114 -7.25 -10.34 4.69
C ARG A 114 -7.93 -11.71 4.71
N ALA A 115 -7.99 -12.39 5.85
CA ALA A 115 -8.66 -13.68 5.98
C ALA A 115 -10.14 -13.61 5.57
N ARG A 116 -10.87 -12.60 6.07
CA ARG A 116 -12.29 -12.40 5.74
C ARG A 116 -12.52 -12.09 4.25
N SER A 117 -11.59 -11.40 3.61
CA SER A 117 -11.67 -11.11 2.17
C SER A 117 -11.48 -12.36 1.30
N SER A 118 -10.66 -13.31 1.76
CA SER A 118 -10.45 -14.60 1.09
C SER A 118 -11.65 -15.55 1.24
N GLU A 119 -12.32 -15.55 2.39
CA GLU A 119 -13.51 -16.38 2.64
C GLU A 119 -14.74 -15.95 1.82
N LYS A 120 -14.83 -14.65 1.49
CA LYS A 120 -15.94 -14.11 0.69
C LYS A 120 -15.77 -14.31 -0.83
N ALA A 121 -14.65 -14.93 -1.25
CA ALA A 121 -14.25 -15.08 -2.64
C ALA A 121 -14.42 -16.50 -3.23
N PRO A 122 -15.59 -17.16 -3.07
CA PRO A 122 -16.04 -18.07 -4.13
C PRO A 122 -17.53 -17.89 -4.41
N ALA A 123 -17.89 -16.92 -5.27
CA ALA A 123 -19.24 -16.84 -5.83
C ALA A 123 -19.33 -16.12 -7.19
N ARG A 124 -18.27 -15.48 -7.69
CA ARG A 124 -18.34 -14.66 -8.91
C ARG A 124 -17.73 -15.26 -10.18
N GLU A 125 -17.12 -16.44 -10.11
CA GLU A 125 -16.48 -17.06 -11.29
C GLU A 125 -17.28 -18.21 -11.93
N ALA A 126 -18.50 -18.50 -11.45
CA ALA A 126 -19.35 -19.54 -12.04
C ALA A 126 -20.45 -19.02 -13.00
N ALA A 127 -20.51 -17.71 -13.28
CA ALA A 127 -21.61 -17.11 -14.06
C ALA A 127 -21.24 -16.65 -15.49
N THR A 128 -20.04 -16.95 -15.99
CA THR A 128 -19.62 -16.56 -17.36
C THR A 128 -19.36 -17.76 -18.29
N GLN A 129 -19.84 -18.96 -17.94
CA GLN A 129 -19.68 -20.17 -18.76
C GLN A 129 -21.01 -20.96 -18.83
N ARG A 130 -22.08 -20.35 -19.33
CA ARG A 130 -23.26 -21.11 -19.79
C ARG A 130 -24.17 -20.31 -20.74
N SER A 131 -23.76 -20.20 -21.98
CA SER A 131 -24.73 -20.14 -23.09
C SER A 131 -24.73 -21.53 -23.73
N PRO A 132 -25.88 -22.24 -23.79
CA PRO A 132 -25.95 -23.50 -24.50
C PRO A 132 -25.90 -23.23 -26.01
N ASP A 133 -25.08 -24.00 -26.69
CA ASP A 133 -25.09 -24.22 -28.14
C ASP A 133 -26.53 -24.42 -28.64
N ALA A 134 -27.05 -23.43 -29.38
CA ALA A 134 -28.29 -23.57 -30.12
C ALA A 134 -27.94 -23.88 -31.58
N VAL A 135 -27.97 -25.18 -31.84
CA VAL A 135 -27.97 -25.92 -33.11
C VAL A 135 -28.40 -25.10 -34.33
N GLN A 136 -27.50 -25.13 -35.31
CA GLN A 136 -27.67 -24.81 -36.72
C GLN A 136 -28.73 -25.70 -37.38
N GLU A 137 -29.76 -25.10 -37.99
CA GLU A 137 -30.61 -25.75 -38.99
C GLU A 137 -30.89 -24.76 -40.12
N ALA A 138 -30.63 -25.22 -41.35
CA ALA A 138 -30.65 -24.47 -42.58
C ALA A 138 -32.07 -24.34 -43.15
N GLY A 139 -32.34 -23.20 -43.82
CA GLY A 139 -33.61 -22.93 -44.50
C GLY A 139 -33.45 -21.93 -45.63
N THR A 140 -32.72 -22.34 -46.66
CA THR A 140 -32.89 -22.08 -48.10
C THR A 140 -33.79 -20.90 -48.56
N GLN A 141 -33.15 -19.96 -49.27
CA GLN A 141 -33.59 -19.16 -50.42
C GLN A 141 -34.79 -18.17 -50.30
N ARG A 142 -34.49 -16.86 -50.43
CA ARG A 142 -34.88 -16.08 -51.63
C ARG A 142 -34.06 -14.79 -51.74
N SER A 143 -33.74 -14.44 -52.98
CA SER A 143 -32.73 -13.48 -53.44
C SER A 143 -33.36 -12.08 -53.73
N PRO A 144 -32.58 -11.10 -54.23
CA PRO A 144 -32.49 -9.72 -53.73
C PRO A 144 -33.37 -8.74 -54.52
N ASP A 145 -33.52 -7.50 -54.04
CA ASP A 145 -33.75 -6.38 -54.95
C ASP A 145 -33.20 -5.06 -54.42
N ALA A 146 -32.61 -4.31 -55.33
CA ALA A 146 -31.83 -3.11 -55.11
C ALA A 146 -32.68 -1.86 -55.38
N VAL A 147 -32.59 -0.84 -54.52
CA VAL A 147 -32.90 0.56 -54.84
C VAL A 147 -32.00 1.40 -53.92
N GLN A 148 -30.82 1.83 -54.36
CA GLN A 148 -30.52 2.95 -55.25
C GLN A 148 -30.92 4.33 -54.68
N GLU A 149 -29.84 5.06 -54.35
CA GLU A 149 -29.60 6.49 -54.56
C GLU A 149 -29.93 7.57 -53.52
N ALA A 150 -28.83 8.26 -53.20
CA ALA A 150 -28.61 9.70 -53.32
C ALA A 150 -29.35 10.63 -52.36
N GLY A 151 -28.56 11.43 -51.65
CA GLY A 151 -29.09 12.66 -51.07
C GLY A 151 -28.23 13.34 -50.02
N THR A 152 -27.15 13.99 -50.49
CA THR A 152 -26.72 15.30 -49.96
C THR A 152 -25.79 15.32 -48.73
N GLN A 153 -24.52 15.55 -49.04
CA GLN A 153 -23.52 16.21 -48.20
C GLN A 153 -24.07 17.51 -47.55
N ARG A 154 -23.85 17.71 -46.25
CA ARG A 154 -23.50 19.04 -45.72
C ARG A 154 -22.92 18.96 -44.30
N SER A 155 -21.59 19.04 -44.21
CA SER A 155 -20.90 19.88 -43.22
C SER A 155 -20.53 21.19 -43.95
N PRO A 156 -20.17 22.33 -43.30
CA PRO A 156 -19.47 22.43 -42.00
C PRO A 156 -19.80 23.68 -41.11
N ASP A 157 -19.12 23.68 -39.96
CA ASP A 157 -18.46 24.79 -39.23
C ASP A 157 -19.17 26.01 -38.60
N ALA A 158 -18.71 26.25 -37.35
CA ALA A 158 -18.58 27.49 -36.57
C ALA A 158 -19.88 28.23 -36.15
N VAL A 159 -20.04 28.81 -34.96
CA VAL A 159 -19.14 29.66 -34.16
C VAL A 159 -19.64 29.77 -32.71
N GLN A 160 -18.70 30.18 -31.86
CA GLN A 160 -18.67 30.40 -30.41
C GLN A 160 -19.35 31.72 -29.94
N GLU A 161 -19.65 31.78 -28.63
CA GLU A 161 -19.88 32.97 -27.76
C GLU A 161 -21.21 33.75 -27.94
N ALA A 162 -21.89 34.24 -26.90
CA ALA A 162 -21.59 34.49 -25.48
C ALA A 162 -22.88 34.35 -24.64
#